data_AF-A0A965QZ96-F1
#
_entry.id   AF-A0A965QZ96-F1
#
_cell.length_a   1.000
_cell.length_b   1.000
_cell.length_c   1.000
_cell.angle_alpha   90.00
_cell.angle_beta   90.00
_cell.angle_gamma   90.00
#
_symmetry.space_group_name_H-M   'P 1'
#
loop_
_entity.id
_entity.type
_entity.pdbx_description
1 polymer ?
#
loop_
_entity_poly.entity_id
_entity_poly.type
_entity_poly.pdbx_seq_one_letter_code
_entity_poly.pdbx_strand_id
1 'polypeptide(L)'
;AAQRTGARINRHHCAATERLQLLRRIGWCSGGAQGYFEAAIAAGVDVFITGEISEPQAHYARECGVSFIACGHHASERYGAPAVAGQVAQRLGLRHSFIDIDNPA
;
A
#
# COMPACT_ATOMS: atom_id res chain seq x y z
N ALA A 1 3.51 8.06 -9.84
CA ALA A 1 3.53 6.98 -8.83
C ALA A 1 2.35 6.02 -9.00
N ALA A 2 1.10 6.50 -9.00
CA ALA A 2 -0.12 5.67 -9.13
C ALA A 2 -0.09 4.66 -10.30
N GLN A 3 0.38 5.04 -11.49
CA GLN A 3 0.50 4.12 -12.64
C GLN A 3 1.49 2.97 -12.42
N ARG A 4 2.60 3.20 -11.69
CA ARG A 4 3.60 2.15 -11.38
C ARG A 4 3.11 1.21 -10.28
N THR A 5 2.36 1.74 -9.32
CA THR A 5 1.66 0.93 -8.32
C THR A 5 0.62 0.05 -9.02
N GLY A 6 -0.14 0.63 -9.98
CA GLY A 6 -1.14 -0.06 -10.82
C GLY A 6 -0.63 -1.30 -11.51
N ALA A 7 0.52 -1.15 -12.17
CA ALA A 7 1.14 -2.24 -12.90
C ALA A 7 1.66 -3.39 -12.02
N ARG A 8 1.84 -3.18 -10.70
CA ARG A 8 2.39 -4.20 -9.79
C ARG A 8 1.39 -4.77 -8.81
N ILE A 9 0.40 -3.98 -8.37
CA ILE A 9 -0.57 -4.36 -7.32
C ILE A 9 -1.97 -4.62 -7.90
N ASN A 10 -2.21 -4.31 -9.18
CA ASN A 10 -3.41 -4.66 -9.96
C ASN A 10 -4.76 -4.17 -9.39
N ARG A 11 -4.78 -3.21 -8.45
CA ARG A 11 -5.97 -2.49 -7.94
C ARG A 11 -5.59 -1.16 -7.30
N HIS A 12 -6.27 -0.05 -7.61
CA HIS A 12 -6.10 1.22 -6.88
C HIS A 12 -7.37 2.06 -6.74
N HIS A 13 -7.60 2.56 -5.53
CA HIS A 13 -8.34 3.80 -5.29
C HIS A 13 -7.34 4.89 -4.90
N CYS A 14 -7.33 5.98 -5.67
CA CYS A 14 -6.40 7.09 -5.46
C CYS A 14 -7.18 8.30 -4.95
N ALA A 15 -6.92 8.72 -3.71
CA ALA A 15 -7.30 10.05 -3.24
C ALA A 15 -6.08 10.96 -3.45
N ALA A 16 -5.98 11.50 -4.66
CA ALA A 16 -4.88 12.39 -5.03
C ALA A 16 -5.16 13.83 -4.60
N THR A 17 -4.09 14.54 -4.27
CA THR A 17 -4.12 16.01 -4.23
C THR A 17 -4.21 16.54 -5.66
N GLU A 18 -4.88 17.67 -5.86
CA GLU A 18 -5.01 18.29 -7.20
C GLU A 18 -3.68 18.87 -7.73
N ARG A 19 -2.61 18.84 -6.93
CA ARG A 19 -1.31 19.38 -7.34
C ARG A 19 -0.45 18.30 -8.00
N LEU A 20 -0.02 18.58 -9.24
CA LEU A 20 1.04 17.85 -9.92
C LEU A 20 2.40 18.17 -9.28
N GLN A 21 2.66 17.60 -8.10
CA GLN A 21 3.92 17.69 -7.39
C GLN A 21 4.77 16.44 -7.64
N LEU A 22 6.08 16.62 -7.70
CA LEU A 22 7.02 15.51 -7.77
C LEU A 22 7.06 14.80 -6.40
N LEU A 23 6.57 13.57 -6.33
CA LEU A 23 6.60 12.75 -5.11
C LEU A 23 8.04 12.27 -4.83
N ARG A 24 8.61 12.63 -3.68
CA ARG A 24 9.97 12.27 -3.25
C ARG A 24 9.97 11.41 -2.00
N ARG A 25 9.17 11.77 -0.98
CA ARG A 25 9.07 11.04 0.27
C ARG A 25 7.80 10.18 0.29
N ILE A 26 8.00 8.88 0.40
CA ILE A 26 6.92 7.89 0.41
C ILE A 26 6.83 7.30 1.83
N GLY A 27 5.65 7.38 2.44
CA GLY A 27 5.28 6.55 3.58
C GLY A 27 4.43 5.38 3.10
N TRP A 28 4.57 4.21 3.72
CA TRP A 28 3.70 3.09 3.44
C TRP A 28 3.38 2.27 4.68
N CYS A 29 2.31 1.49 4.61
CA CYS A 29 2.03 0.37 5.49
C CYS A 29 0.97 -0.52 4.79
N SER A 30 1.27 -1.79 4.53
CA SER A 30 0.31 -2.71 3.89
C SER A 30 -0.91 -2.97 4.77
N GLY A 31 -1.97 -3.54 4.20
CA GLY A 31 -3.20 -3.88 4.92
C GLY A 31 -4.08 -2.67 5.25
N GLY A 32 -4.82 -2.77 6.35
CA GLY A 32 -5.74 -1.73 6.84
C GLY A 32 -5.06 -0.64 7.67
N ALA A 33 -4.07 0.06 7.11
CA ALA A 33 -3.23 0.99 7.85
C ALA A 33 -3.56 2.49 7.61
N GLN A 34 -4.76 2.78 7.15
CA GLN A 34 -5.29 4.14 6.95
C GLN A 34 -5.21 5.02 8.22
N GLY A 35 -5.24 4.42 9.42
CA GLY A 35 -5.08 5.12 10.70
C GLY A 35 -3.69 5.72 10.92
N TYR A 36 -2.66 5.29 10.19
CA TYR A 36 -1.32 5.90 10.25
C TYR A 36 -1.16 7.12 9.36
N PHE A 37 -2.20 7.53 8.62
CA PHE A 37 -2.06 8.61 7.66
C PHE A 37 -1.68 9.95 8.32
N GLU A 38 -2.28 10.29 9.47
CA GLU A 38 -1.93 11.52 10.22
C GLU A 38 -0.48 11.52 10.69
N ALA A 39 0.01 10.39 11.21
CA ALA A 39 1.41 10.24 11.59
C ALA A 39 2.35 10.36 10.38
N ALA A 40 1.95 9.84 9.22
CA ALA A 40 2.71 9.95 7.99
C ALA A 40 2.74 11.41 7.46
N ILE A 41 1.61 12.12 7.53
CA ILE A 41 1.53 13.56 7.23
C ILE A 41 2.48 14.33 8.15
N ALA A 42 2.46 14.06 9.47
CA ALA A 42 3.35 14.70 10.43
C ALA A 42 4.84 14.39 10.17
N ALA A 43 5.16 13.22 9.62
CA ALA A 43 6.51 12.86 9.16
C ALA A 43 6.91 13.55 7.83
N GLY A 44 6.02 14.34 7.25
CA GLY A 44 6.25 15.12 6.04
C GLY A 44 6.38 14.28 4.78
N VAL A 45 5.62 13.19 4.67
CA VAL A 45 5.57 12.40 3.42
C VAL A 45 4.82 13.16 2.32
N ASP A 46 5.18 12.93 1.06
CA ASP A 46 4.46 13.48 -0.10
C ASP A 46 3.30 12.56 -0.51
N VAL A 47 3.44 11.26 -0.22
CA VAL A 47 2.42 10.24 -0.47
C VAL A 47 2.45 9.16 0.61
N PHE A 48 1.27 8.74 1.04
CA PHE A 48 1.06 7.56 1.88
C PHE A 48 0.39 6.44 1.08
N ILE A 49 0.91 5.22 1.20
CA ILE A 49 0.43 4.03 0.48
C ILE A 49 -0.01 2.97 1.48
N THR A 50 -1.23 2.47 1.35
CA THR A 50 -1.75 1.38 2.17
C THR A 50 -2.73 0.48 1.39
N GLY A 51 -3.32 -0.51 2.04
CA GLY A 51 -4.31 -1.40 1.45
C GLY A 51 -5.69 -0.76 1.42
N GLU A 52 -6.19 -0.34 2.58
CA GLU A 52 -7.57 0.17 2.73
C GLU A 52 -7.65 1.70 2.81
N ILE A 53 -8.86 2.23 2.63
CA ILE A 53 -9.20 3.63 2.81
C ILE A 53 -10.46 3.75 3.67
N SER A 54 -10.54 4.78 4.50
CA SER A 54 -11.79 5.22 5.12
C SER A 54 -12.06 6.67 4.71
N GLU A 55 -13.28 7.13 4.95
CA GLU A 55 -13.73 8.46 4.52
C GLU A 55 -12.80 9.62 4.96
N PRO A 56 -12.26 9.67 6.20
CA PRO A 56 -11.45 10.78 6.66
C PRO A 56 -10.16 10.99 5.85
N GLN A 57 -9.58 9.90 5.33
CA GLN A 57 -8.35 9.97 4.54
C GLN A 57 -8.52 10.79 3.27
N ALA A 58 -9.72 10.82 2.69
CA ALA A 58 -10.00 11.65 1.52
C ALA A 58 -10.01 13.15 1.87
N HIS A 59 -10.41 13.50 3.09
CA HIS A 59 -10.37 14.87 3.60
C HIS A 59 -8.95 15.27 3.97
N TYR A 60 -8.23 14.45 4.75
CA TYR A 60 -6.83 14.69 5.09
C TYR A 60 -5.94 14.86 3.87
N ALA A 61 -6.13 14.04 2.82
CA ALA A 61 -5.34 14.16 1.60
C ALA A 61 -5.53 15.54 0.93
N ARG A 62 -6.78 16.01 0.83
CA ARG A 62 -7.10 17.31 0.22
C ARG A 62 -6.63 18.48 1.07
N GLU A 63 -6.87 18.43 2.37
CA GLU A 63 -6.60 19.53 3.29
C GLU A 63 -5.10 19.67 3.61
N CYS A 64 -4.39 18.55 3.78
CA CYS A 64 -2.96 18.56 4.10
C CYS A 64 -2.08 18.59 2.86
N GLY A 65 -2.64 18.40 1.65
CA GLY A 65 -1.87 18.36 0.41
C GLY A 65 -0.92 17.17 0.33
N VAL A 66 -1.26 16.05 0.97
CA VAL A 66 -0.51 14.79 0.91
C VAL A 66 -1.30 13.76 0.12
N SER A 67 -0.66 13.07 -0.83
CA SER A 67 -1.35 12.08 -1.65
C SER A 67 -1.63 10.79 -0.88
N PHE A 68 -2.76 10.13 -1.13
CA PHE A 68 -3.11 8.85 -0.51
C PHE A 68 -3.44 7.79 -1.58
N ILE A 69 -2.86 6.61 -1.46
CA ILE A 69 -3.09 5.49 -2.38
C ILE A 69 -3.53 4.25 -1.60
N ALA A 70 -4.77 3.81 -1.82
CA ALA A 70 -5.27 2.51 -1.37
C ALA A 70 -5.09 1.47 -2.49
N CYS A 71 -4.46 0.35 -2.17
CA CYS A 71 -4.09 -0.69 -3.13
C CYS A 71 -4.89 -1.99 -2.98
N GLY A 72 -5.83 -2.06 -2.05
CA GLY A 72 -6.50 -3.30 -1.62
C GLY A 72 -5.73 -4.00 -0.51
N HIS A 73 -6.44 -4.49 0.51
CA HIS A 73 -5.82 -5.10 1.69
C HIS A 73 -4.99 -6.32 1.29
N HIS A 74 -5.65 -7.31 0.67
CA HIS A 74 -5.04 -8.55 0.22
C HIS A 74 -3.89 -8.31 -0.77
N ALA A 75 -4.15 -7.44 -1.74
CA ALA A 75 -3.19 -7.14 -2.80
C ALA A 75 -1.88 -6.54 -2.26
N SER A 76 -1.94 -5.79 -1.15
CA SER A 76 -0.75 -5.23 -0.50
C SER A 76 0.00 -6.21 0.42
N GLU A 77 -0.64 -7.29 0.87
CA GLU A 77 -0.08 -8.23 1.86
C GLU A 77 0.38 -9.57 1.28
N ARG A 78 -0.10 -9.93 0.08
CA ARG A 78 0.18 -11.23 -0.56
C ARG A 78 1.65 -11.56 -0.84
N TYR A 79 2.56 -10.60 -0.69
CA TYR A 79 3.99 -10.78 -0.96
C TYR A 79 4.78 -11.34 0.22
N GLY A 80 4.30 -11.13 1.46
CA GLY A 80 5.05 -11.50 2.67
C GLY A 80 5.12 -13.01 2.90
N ALA A 81 3.95 -13.68 2.88
CA ALA A 81 3.84 -15.11 3.09
C ALA A 81 4.72 -15.95 2.13
N PRO A 82 4.70 -15.76 0.79
CA PRO A 82 5.55 -16.53 -0.12
C PRO A 82 7.04 -16.22 0.06
N ALA A 83 7.42 -14.99 0.43
CA ALA A 83 8.82 -14.63 0.67
C ALA A 83 9.40 -15.40 1.88
N VAL A 84 8.66 -15.42 2.99
CA VAL A 84 9.06 -16.18 4.19
C VAL A 84 9.08 -17.68 3.90
N ALA A 85 8.03 -18.21 3.24
CA ALA A 85 7.95 -19.61 2.87
C ALA A 85 9.12 -20.04 1.96
N GLY A 86 9.48 -19.21 0.97
CA GLY A 86 10.62 -19.45 0.09
C GLY A 86 11.95 -19.52 0.86
N GLN A 87 12.16 -18.61 1.81
CA GLN A 87 13.36 -18.60 2.65
C GLN A 87 13.46 -19.84 3.54
N VAL A 88 12.36 -20.27 4.16
CA VAL A 88 12.30 -21.48 4.98
C VAL A 88 12.53 -22.73 4.12
N ALA A 89 11.88 -22.79 2.95
CA ALA A 89 12.01 -23.91 2.03
C ALA A 89 13.46 -24.11 1.56
N GLN A 90 14.14 -23.02 1.20
CA GLN A 90 15.55 -23.06 0.80
C GLN A 90 16.46 -23.56 1.94
N ARG A 91 16.21 -23.11 3.17
CA ARG A 91 17.04 -23.47 4.34
C ARG A 91 16.88 -24.92 4.78
N LEU A 92 15.68 -25.47 4.62
CA LEU A 92 15.30 -26.79 5.14
C LEU A 92 15.16 -27.86 4.05
N GLY A 93 15.40 -27.51 2.78
CA GLY A 93 15.25 -28.44 1.65
C GLY A 93 13.79 -28.85 1.40
N LEU A 94 12.83 -27.99 1.74
CA LEU A 94 11.40 -28.27 1.57
C LEU A 94 10.91 -27.84 0.19
N ARG A 95 9.85 -28.51 -0.28
CA ARG A 95 9.03 -28.00 -1.39
C ARG A 95 7.96 -27.09 -0.80
N HIS A 96 7.77 -25.92 -1.40
CA HIS A 96 6.68 -25.01 -1.03
C HIS A 96 5.86 -24.65 -2.26
N SER A 97 4.57 -24.37 -2.04
CA SER A 97 3.68 -23.79 -3.03
C SER A 97 2.90 -22.68 -2.34
N PHE A 98 2.84 -21.51 -2.98
CA PHE A 98 2.00 -20.42 -2.53
C PHE A 98 0.69 -20.43 -3.33
N ILE A 99 -0.44 -20.44 -2.63
CA ILE A 99 -1.76 -20.41 -3.24
C ILE A 99 -2.35 -19.02 -3.00
N ASP A 100 -2.31 -18.16 -4.02
CA ASP A 100 -2.94 -16.84 -3.99
C ASP A 100 -4.45 -17.01 -4.30
N ILE A 101 -5.29 -16.83 -3.28
CA ILE A 101 -6.74 -16.84 -3.44
C ILE A 101 -7.19 -15.37 -3.40
N ASP A 102 -7.77 -14.91 -4.50
CA ASP A 102 -8.19 -13.52 -4.63
C ASP A 102 -9.25 -13.16 -3.59
N ASN A 103 -9.01 -12.07 -2.84
CA ASN A 103 -9.96 -11.48 -1.93
C ASN A 103 -10.26 -10.04 -2.39
N PRO A 104 -11.54 -9.68 -2.65
CA PRO A 104 -11.91 -8.39 -3.26
C PRO A 104 -11.66 -7.16 -2.37
N ALA A 105 -11.38 -7.33 -1.07
CA ALA A 105 -10.97 -6.25 -0.18
C ALA A 105 -9.63 -5.59 -0.59
#